data_AF-A0A5M6CC88-F1
#
_entry.id   AF-A0A5M6CC88-F1
#
_cell.length_a   1.000
_cell.length_b   1.000
_cell.length_c   1.000
_cell.angle_alpha   90.00
_cell.angle_beta   90.00
_cell.angle_gamma   90.00
#
_symmetry.space_group_name_H-M   'P 1'
#
loop_
_entity.id
_entity.type
_entity.pdbx_description
1 polymer ?
#
loop_
_entity_poly.entity_id
_entity_poly.type
_entity_poly.pdbx_seq_one_letter_code
_entity_poly.pdbx_strand_id
1 'polypeptide(L)'
;MIKTTQVYVAVCDNCKEVFESREGYGTFPEMNDLEDRLIDHGWHEIEGNNYCKKCILENNKTDASRFNSQKDPFYENSKLFIEQNL
;
A
#
# COMPACT_ATOMS: atom_id res chain seq x y z
N MET A 1 19.80 -30.96 -10.41
CA MET A 1 19.53 -29.71 -11.14
C MET A 1 18.70 -28.84 -10.22
N ILE A 2 19.23 -27.71 -9.76
CA ILE A 2 18.50 -26.76 -8.90
C ILE A 2 17.75 -25.80 -9.82
N LYS A 3 16.43 -25.66 -9.64
CA LYS A 3 15.63 -24.64 -10.32
C LYS A 3 15.45 -23.46 -9.37
N THR A 4 15.77 -22.26 -9.84
CA THR A 4 15.50 -21.00 -9.14
C THR A 4 14.19 -20.42 -9.65
N THR A 5 13.32 -19.99 -8.74
CA THR A 5 12.04 -19.33 -9.06
C THR A 5 12.07 -17.93 -8.47
N GLN A 6 11.68 -16.94 -9.27
CA GLN A 6 11.49 -15.57 -8.82
C GLN A 6 10.16 -15.45 -8.09
N VAL A 7 10.14 -14.74 -6.97
CA VAL A 7 8.95 -14.43 -6.19
C VAL A 7 8.98 -12.97 -5.76
N TYR A 8 7.81 -12.43 -5.48
CA TYR A 8 7.57 -11.07 -5.04
C TYR A 8 7.12 -11.08 -3.58
N VAL A 9 7.57 -10.11 -2.82
CA VAL A 9 7.27 -9.92 -1.39
C VAL A 9 7.08 -8.42 -1.18
N ALA A 10 6.09 -8.05 -0.37
CA ALA A 10 5.94 -6.68 0.09
C ALA A 10 6.35 -6.55 1.54
N VAL A 11 7.10 -5.50 1.83
CA VAL A 11 7.60 -5.19 3.17
C VAL A 11 7.26 -3.75 3.47
N CYS A 12 6.70 -3.48 4.65
CA CYS A 12 6.38 -2.13 5.08
C CYS A 12 7.67 -1.36 5.32
N ASP A 13 7.83 -0.21 4.67
CA ASP A 13 9.05 0.59 4.79
C ASP A 13 9.22 1.22 6.17
N ASN A 14 8.12 1.42 6.91
CA ASN A 14 8.16 1.95 8.27
C ASN A 14 8.46 0.88 9.34
N CYS A 15 7.60 -0.12 9.49
CA CYS A 15 7.70 -1.10 10.58
C CYS A 15 8.40 -2.42 10.18
N LYS A 16 8.77 -2.59 8.91
CA LYS A 16 9.38 -3.80 8.35
C LYS A 16 8.51 -5.06 8.47
N GLU A 17 7.20 -4.91 8.71
CA GLU A 17 6.22 -5.99 8.62
C GLU A 17 6.20 -6.54 7.18
N VAL A 18 6.20 -7.85 7.04
CA VAL A 18 6.04 -8.53 5.74
C VAL A 18 4.55 -8.72 5.50
N PHE A 19 4.08 -8.45 4.29
CA PHE A 19 2.71 -8.74 3.92
C PHE A 19 2.47 -10.26 3.90
N GLU A 20 1.45 -10.70 4.62
CA GLU A 20 0.94 -12.07 4.57
C GLU A 20 -0.53 -12.05 4.14
N SER A 21 -0.87 -12.91 3.17
CA SER A 21 -2.25 -13.11 2.73
C SER A 21 -3.09 -13.75 3.85
N ARG A 22 -4.42 -13.82 3.66
CA ARG A 22 -5.32 -14.46 4.64
C ARG A 22 -5.01 -15.94 4.85
N GLU A 23 -4.41 -16.57 3.86
CA GLU A 23 -3.99 -17.96 3.85
C GLU A 23 -2.59 -18.16 4.46
N GLY A 24 -1.92 -17.08 4.89
CA GLY A 24 -0.58 -17.11 5.48
C GLY A 24 0.57 -17.16 4.47
N TYR A 25 0.32 -16.81 3.21
CA TYR A 25 1.39 -16.73 2.20
C TYR A 25 2.04 -15.34 2.22
N GLY A 26 3.38 -15.30 2.29
CA GLY A 26 4.16 -14.06 2.23
C GLY A 26 4.95 -13.85 0.93
N THR A 27 4.82 -14.76 -0.03
CA THR A 27 5.52 -14.71 -1.33
C THR A 27 4.56 -14.97 -2.46
N PHE A 28 4.66 -14.20 -3.53
CA PHE A 28 3.74 -14.22 -4.66
C PHE A 28 4.51 -14.48 -5.97
N PRO A 29 4.00 -15.32 -6.87
CA PRO A 29 4.69 -15.61 -8.13
C PRO A 29 4.62 -14.45 -9.14
N GLU A 30 3.64 -13.56 -9.00
CA GLU A 30 3.35 -12.46 -9.91
C GLU A 30 3.19 -11.15 -9.14
N MET A 31 3.75 -10.06 -9.69
CA MET A 31 3.69 -8.75 -9.06
C MET A 31 2.27 -8.19 -8.98
N ASN A 32 1.46 -8.38 -10.03
CA ASN A 32 0.08 -7.90 -10.06
C ASN A 32 -0.79 -8.57 -8.98
N ASP A 33 -0.64 -9.88 -8.74
CA ASP A 33 -1.35 -10.58 -7.66
C ASP A 33 -0.95 -10.04 -6.28
N LEU A 34 0.32 -9.68 -6.09
CA LEU A 34 0.76 -9.01 -4.87
C LEU A 34 0.11 -7.62 -4.72
N GLU A 35 0.12 -6.80 -5.78
CA GLU A 35 -0.46 -5.45 -5.76
C GLU A 35 -1.96 -5.46 -5.45
N ASP A 36 -2.73 -6.32 -6.12
CA ASP A 36 -4.17 -6.47 -5.88
C ASP A 36 -4.45 -6.84 -4.42
N ARG A 37 -3.68 -7.79 -3.87
CA ARG A 37 -3.82 -8.23 -2.47
C ARG A 37 -3.41 -7.17 -1.47
N LEU A 38 -2.39 -6.38 -1.76
CA LEU A 38 -1.97 -5.27 -0.91
C LEU A 38 -3.11 -4.26 -0.76
N ILE A 39 -3.74 -3.88 -1.88
CA ILE A 39 -4.88 -2.95 -1.89
C ILE A 39 -6.05 -3.54 -1.09
N ASP A 40 -6.41 -4.80 -1.34
CA ASP A 40 -7.49 -5.50 -0.62
C ASP A 40 -7.27 -5.59 0.90
N HIS A 41 -6.00 -5.57 1.33
CA HIS A 41 -5.61 -5.62 2.74
C HIS A 41 -5.33 -4.24 3.34
N GLY A 42 -5.52 -3.16 2.58
CA GLY A 42 -5.34 -1.78 3.02
C GLY A 42 -3.88 -1.37 3.18
N TRP A 43 -2.98 -1.98 2.42
CA TRP A 43 -1.63 -1.48 2.20
C TRP A 43 -1.66 -0.41 1.12
N HIS A 44 -0.73 0.54 1.21
CA HIS A 44 -0.64 1.65 0.28
C HIS A 44 0.80 1.90 -0.14
N GLU A 45 0.99 2.13 -1.44
CA GLU A 45 2.23 2.71 -1.94
C GLU A 45 2.11 4.24 -1.92
N ILE A 46 3.09 4.92 -1.33
CA ILE A 46 3.20 6.38 -1.29
C ILE A 46 4.63 6.73 -1.69
N GLU A 47 4.79 7.46 -2.80
CA GLU A 47 6.09 7.90 -3.33
C GLU A 47 7.10 6.74 -3.51
N GLY A 48 6.63 5.56 -3.96
CA GLY A 48 7.46 4.36 -4.13
C GLY A 48 7.77 3.59 -2.85
N ASN A 49 7.21 3.97 -1.70
CA ASN A 49 7.35 3.26 -0.44
C ASN A 49 6.06 2.53 -0.10
N ASN A 50 6.17 1.29 0.38
CA ASN A 50 5.05 0.47 0.78
C ASN A 50 4.76 0.63 2.27
N TYR A 51 3.51 0.92 2.62
CA TYR A 51 3.09 1.09 4.01
C TYR A 51 1.95 0.14 4.35
N CYS A 52 2.09 -0.56 5.48
CA CYS A 52 1.00 -1.38 6.00
C CYS A 52 -0.12 -0.52 6.57
N LYS A 53 -1.32 -1.11 6.63
CA LYS A 53 -2.52 -0.49 7.19
C LYS A 53 -2.30 0.13 8.57
N LYS A 54 -1.53 -0.52 9.44
CA LYS A 54 -1.25 -0.03 10.80
C LYS A 54 -0.46 1.29 10.74
N CYS A 55 0.63 1.33 9.98
CA CYS A 55 1.47 2.51 9.87
C CYS A 55 0.74 3.68 9.19
N ILE A 56 -0.10 3.41 8.19
CA ILE A 56 -0.97 4.44 7.60
C ILE A 56 -1.94 5.01 8.65
N LEU A 57 -2.65 4.13 9.38
CA LEU A 57 -3.64 4.57 10.36
C LEU A 57 -3.03 5.23 11.59
N GLU A 58 -1.86 4.78 12.05
CA GLU A 58 -1.15 5.39 13.17
C GLU A 58 -0.59 6.75 12.79
N ASN A 59 0.03 6.90 11.62
CA ASN A 59 0.43 8.21 11.10
C ASN A 59 -0.78 9.15 10.99
N ASN A 60 -1.93 8.67 10.51
CA ASN A 60 -3.16 9.45 10.45
C ASN A 60 -3.75 9.80 11.83
N LYS A 61 -3.45 9.03 12.88
CA LYS A 61 -3.94 9.29 14.26
C LYS A 61 -3.02 10.21 15.05
N THR A 62 -1.71 10.13 14.82
CA THR A 62 -0.74 10.99 15.51
C THR A 62 -0.53 12.32 14.80
N ASP A 63 -0.99 12.47 13.56
CA ASP A 63 -0.55 13.60 12.74
C ASP A 63 -1.57 14.08 11.68
N ALA A 64 -2.53 14.88 12.14
CA ALA A 64 -2.98 16.02 11.33
C ALA A 64 -1.86 17.05 11.07
N SER A 65 -0.66 16.83 11.64
CA SER A 65 0.52 17.72 11.60
C SER A 65 1.74 17.20 10.82
N ARG A 66 1.83 15.92 10.44
CA ARG A 66 2.98 15.37 9.67
C ARG A 66 2.76 15.18 8.18
N PHE A 67 1.56 15.45 7.65
CA PHE A 67 1.38 15.63 6.19
C PHE A 67 1.81 17.02 5.70
N ASN A 68 2.80 17.63 6.36
CA ASN A 68 3.33 18.93 5.97
C ASN A 68 4.84 18.88 5.73
N SER A 69 5.22 18.12 4.71
CA SER A 69 6.50 18.20 3.99
C SER A 69 6.36 17.24 2.79
N GLN A 70 5.54 17.53 1.80
CA GLN A 70 5.74 18.58 0.81
C GLN A 70 4.39 19.03 0.27
N LYS A 71 4.29 20.30 -0.11
CA LYS A 71 3.18 20.82 -0.92
C LYS A 71 3.05 19.98 -2.18
N ASP A 72 2.06 19.08 -2.23
CA ASP A 72 1.64 18.47 -3.48
C ASP A 72 0.41 19.24 -4.03
N PRO A 73 0.55 20.00 -5.13
CA PRO A 73 -0.57 20.63 -5.80
C PRO A 73 -1.58 19.66 -6.45
N PHE A 74 -1.37 18.33 -6.36
CA PHE A 74 -2.28 17.35 -6.95
C PHE A 74 -3.53 17.02 -6.13
N TYR A 75 -3.66 17.48 -4.88
CA TYR A 75 -4.91 17.30 -4.11
C TYR A 75 -6.10 18.08 -4.70
N GLU A 76 -5.90 18.92 -5.71
CA GLU A 76 -6.98 19.56 -6.47
C GLU A 76 -7.47 18.78 -7.70
N ASN A 77 -6.85 17.65 -8.07
CA ASN A 77 -7.19 16.93 -9.31
C ASN A 77 -8.01 15.64 -9.16
N SER A 78 -8.29 15.16 -7.95
CA SER A 78 -9.30 14.11 -7.74
C SER A 78 -10.68 14.73 -7.50
N LYS A 79 -11.12 15.58 -8.42
CA LYS A 79 -12.48 16.11 -8.47
C LYS A 79 -13.30 15.27 -9.45
N LEU A 80 -14.48 14.85 -8.98
CA LEU A 80 -15.66 14.46 -9.76
C LEU A 80 -15.60 13.13 -10.50
N PHE A 81 -16.20 12.09 -9.90
CA PHE A 81 -17.31 11.33 -10.52
C PHE A 81 -18.17 10.72 -9.39
N ILE A 82 -19.02 11.55 -8.77
CA ILE A 82 -20.29 11.04 -8.24
C ILE A 82 -21.29 11.38 -9.33
N GLU A 83 -21.58 10.41 -10.19
CA GLU A 83 -22.72 10.51 -11.10
C GLU A 83 -23.98 10.61 -10.25
N GLN A 84 -24.70 11.72 -10.43
CA GLN A 84 -26.08 11.86 -10.02
C GLN A 84 -26.90 10.82 -10.78
N ASN A 85 -27.55 9.90 -10.08
CA ASN A 85 -28.79 9.26 -10.51
C ASN A 85 -29.43 8.52 -9.32
N LEU A 86 -30.26 9.25 -8.56
CA LEU A 86 -31.66 8.96 -8.22
C LEU A 86 -32.10 9.78 -7.00
#